data_AF-A0A6P1VYZ7-F1
#
_entry.id   AF-A0A6P1VYZ7-F1
#
_cell.length_a   1.000
_cell.length_b   1.000
_cell.length_c   1.000
_cell.angle_alpha   90.00
_cell.angle_beta   90.00
_cell.angle_gamma   90.00
#
_symmetry.space_group_name_H-M   'P 1'
#
loop_
_entity.id
_entity.type
_entity.pdbx_description
1 polymer ?
#
loop_
_entity_poly.entity_id
_entity_poly.type
_entity_poly.pdbx_seq_one_letter_code
_entity_poly.pdbx_strand_id
1 'polypeptide(L)'
;MNRTAAYLAGPELSWLILFLLTMGLVAFYQPLATDSSKEQLLNYGWFLPLIGVVMAFIPLFWAPGNHWLWLIRIGLVSSLGIAFLVTYLCSSVQYHDSRDSGVGTAWIMFFSLGIMALIGMMFISAIFLLTKWPFLPVLKWLLIIVGILIAFGISINWLASLKTGKAS
;
A
#
# COMPACT_ATOMS: atom_id res chain seq x y z
N MET A 1 -8.37 -27.00 1.74
CA MET A 1 -8.14 -25.77 2.54
C MET A 1 -9.30 -25.56 3.48
N ASN A 2 -9.04 -25.26 4.75
CA ASN A 2 -10.08 -24.99 5.74
C ASN A 2 -10.79 -23.67 5.39
N ARG A 3 -12.10 -23.70 5.10
CA ARG A 3 -12.84 -22.54 4.57
C ARG A 3 -12.77 -21.34 5.50
N THR A 4 -12.75 -21.57 6.82
CA THR A 4 -12.61 -20.54 7.86
C THR A 4 -11.27 -19.81 7.80
N ALA A 5 -10.17 -20.51 7.57
CA ALA A 5 -8.85 -19.90 7.45
C ALA A 5 -8.77 -18.96 6.22
N ALA A 6 -9.43 -19.33 5.12
CA ALA A 6 -9.49 -18.49 3.92
C ALA A 6 -10.33 -17.20 4.11
N TYR A 7 -11.38 -17.26 4.94
CA TYR A 7 -12.16 -16.06 5.30
C TYR A 7 -11.42 -15.12 6.26
N LEU A 8 -10.58 -15.68 7.14
CA LEU A 8 -9.73 -14.94 8.07
C LEU A 8 -8.53 -14.29 7.37
N ALA A 9 -7.92 -14.99 6.40
CA ALA A 9 -6.82 -14.49 5.56
C ALA A 9 -7.33 -13.63 4.40
N GLY A 10 -8.27 -12.72 4.70
CA GLY A 10 -8.85 -11.78 3.75
C GLY A 10 -8.01 -10.51 3.56
N PRO A 11 -8.53 -9.51 2.82
CA PRO A 11 -7.84 -8.23 2.61
C PRO A 11 -7.54 -7.49 3.93
N GLU A 12 -8.30 -7.75 4.99
CA GLU A 12 -8.09 -7.16 6.31
C GLU A 12 -6.73 -7.54 6.87
N LEU A 13 -6.35 -8.82 6.74
CA LEU A 13 -5.08 -9.32 7.26
C LEU A 13 -3.90 -8.72 6.49
N SER A 14 -4.04 -8.53 5.18
CA SER A 14 -3.05 -7.81 4.35
C SER A 14 -2.81 -6.39 4.87
N TRP A 15 -3.88 -5.65 5.14
CA TRP A 15 -3.79 -4.28 5.65
C TRP A 15 -3.27 -4.22 7.09
N LEU A 16 -3.67 -5.15 7.95
CA LEU A 16 -3.13 -5.25 9.32
C LEU A 16 -1.63 -5.52 9.32
N ILE A 17 -1.15 -6.47 8.49
CA ILE A 17 0.29 -6.75 8.35
C ILE A 17 1.01 -5.50 7.86
N LEU A 18 0.50 -4.86 6.81
CA LEU A 18 1.15 -3.67 6.26
C LEU A 18 1.17 -2.50 7.26
N PHE A 19 0.11 -2.36 8.05
CA PHE A 19 0.04 -1.35 9.09
C PHE A 19 1.07 -1.62 10.20
N LEU A 20 1.21 -2.88 10.64
CA LEU A 20 2.26 -3.29 11.59
C LEU A 20 3.67 -3.05 11.03
N LEU A 21 3.90 -3.34 9.75
CA LEU A 21 5.17 -3.03 9.08
C LEU A 21 5.45 -1.54 9.04
N THR A 22 4.42 -0.73 8.78
CA THR A 22 4.52 0.73 8.78
C THR A 22 4.84 1.26 10.18
N MET A 23 4.19 0.73 11.22
CA MET A 23 4.50 1.05 12.62
C MET A 23 5.95 0.68 12.97
N GLY A 24 6.40 -0.51 12.57
CA GLY A 24 7.79 -0.93 12.75
C GLY A 24 8.75 0.02 12.06
N LEU A 25 8.49 0.38 10.79
CA LEU A 25 9.29 1.32 10.02
C LEU A 25 9.36 2.68 10.71
N VAL A 26 8.22 3.25 11.13
CA VAL A 26 8.19 4.51 11.89
C VAL A 26 9.03 4.40 13.17
N ALA A 27 8.91 3.30 13.92
CA ALA A 27 9.69 3.08 15.14
C ALA A 27 11.21 2.98 14.87
N PHE A 28 11.63 2.38 13.75
CA PHE A 28 13.04 2.32 13.35
C PHE A 28 13.64 3.70 13.03
N TYR A 29 12.82 4.64 12.54
CA TYR A 29 13.25 5.99 12.20
C TYR A 29 13.15 6.98 13.37
N GLN A 30 12.59 6.56 14.52
CA GLN A 30 12.49 7.42 15.70
C GLN A 30 13.77 7.37 16.57
N PRO A 31 14.20 8.50 17.16
CA PRO A 31 13.62 9.84 16.99
C PRO A 31 13.98 10.46 15.64
N LEU A 32 13.00 11.13 15.03
CA LEU A 32 13.15 11.87 13.76
C LEU A 32 13.92 13.18 14.00
N ALA A 33 15.20 13.06 14.33
CA ALA A 33 16.07 14.16 14.76
C ALA A 33 16.53 15.06 13.60
N THR A 34 16.44 14.60 12.36
CA THR A 34 16.88 15.32 11.16
C THR A 34 15.76 15.48 10.15
N ASP A 35 15.77 16.58 9.39
CA ASP A 35 14.80 16.75 8.29
C ASP A 35 14.95 15.66 7.22
N SER A 36 16.18 15.18 7.00
CA SER A 36 16.45 14.08 6.07
C SER A 36 15.77 12.76 6.45
N SER A 37 15.65 12.44 7.74
CA SER A 37 14.98 11.22 8.19
C SER A 37 13.46 11.34 8.07
N LYS A 38 12.91 12.54 8.25
CA LYS A 38 11.49 12.85 8.03
C LYS A 38 11.09 12.76 6.56
N GLU A 39 11.91 13.30 5.65
CA GLU A 39 11.68 13.18 4.20
C GLU A 39 11.80 11.73 3.72
N GLN A 40 12.79 10.98 4.21
CA GLN A 40 12.92 9.55 3.90
C GLN A 40 11.70 8.75 4.34
N LEU A 41 11.16 9.03 5.54
CA LEU A 41 9.95 8.38 6.04
C LEU A 41 8.74 8.69 5.16
N LEU A 42 8.55 9.96 4.78
CA LEU A 42 7.48 10.38 3.86
C LEU A 42 7.61 9.74 2.47
N ASN A 43 8.84 9.51 1.99
CA ASN A 43 9.05 8.86 0.70
C ASN A 43 8.51 7.43 0.63
N TYR A 44 8.40 6.71 1.76
CA TYR A 44 7.72 5.42 1.78
C TYR A 44 6.21 5.53 1.51
N GLY A 45 5.61 6.71 1.71
CA GLY A 45 4.21 7.00 1.40
C GLY A 45 3.86 6.87 -0.08
N TRP A 46 4.83 6.96 -1.00
CA TRP A 46 4.64 6.69 -2.42
C TRP A 46 4.39 5.21 -2.72
N PHE A 47 4.89 4.31 -1.86
CA PHE A 47 4.91 2.88 -2.13
C PHE A 47 3.98 2.09 -1.21
N LEU A 48 3.87 2.46 0.07
CA LEU A 48 3.08 1.71 1.05
C LEU A 48 1.60 1.56 0.64
N PRO A 49 0.86 2.61 0.21
CA PRO A 49 -0.51 2.45 -0.23
C PRO A 49 -0.63 1.50 -1.43
N LEU A 50 0.32 1.55 -2.37
CA LEU A 50 0.35 0.67 -3.55
C LEU A 50 0.58 -0.80 -3.15
N ILE A 51 1.51 -1.05 -2.24
CA ILE A 51 1.75 -2.39 -1.68
C ILE A 51 0.47 -2.91 -1.02
N GLY A 52 -0.19 -2.08 -0.22
CA GLY A 52 -1.43 -2.45 0.46
C GLY A 52 -2.53 -2.84 -0.51
N VAL A 53 -2.71 -2.06 -1.57
CA VAL A 53 -3.63 -2.39 -2.65
C VAL A 53 -3.26 -3.73 -3.28
N VAL A 54 -2.03 -3.93 -3.73
CA VAL A 54 -1.60 -5.21 -4.35
C VAL A 54 -1.84 -6.39 -3.40
N MET A 55 -1.45 -6.25 -2.12
CA MET A 55 -1.63 -7.30 -1.12
C MET A 55 -3.10 -7.60 -0.81
N ALA A 56 -4.00 -6.62 -0.94
CA ALA A 56 -5.42 -6.82 -0.71
C ALA A 56 -6.10 -7.69 -1.78
N PHE A 57 -5.53 -7.81 -2.98
CA PHE A 57 -6.05 -8.67 -4.05
C PHE A 57 -5.54 -10.12 -3.97
N ILE A 58 -4.45 -10.37 -3.23
CA ILE A 58 -3.87 -11.71 -3.07
C ILE A 58 -4.91 -12.74 -2.55
N PRO A 59 -5.78 -12.43 -1.56
CA PRO A 59 -6.79 -13.36 -1.10
C PRO A 59 -7.76 -13.89 -2.16
N LEU A 60 -7.91 -13.21 -3.31
CA LEU A 60 -8.77 -13.68 -4.41
C LEU A 60 -8.33 -15.03 -4.98
N PHE A 61 -7.05 -15.38 -4.89
CA PHE A 61 -6.53 -16.66 -5.42
C PHE A 61 -7.02 -17.89 -4.64
N TRP A 62 -7.52 -17.68 -3.42
CA TRP A 62 -8.01 -18.74 -2.55
C TRP A 62 -9.35 -18.38 -1.89
N ALA A 63 -10.01 -17.34 -2.39
CA ALA A 63 -11.30 -16.86 -1.94
C ALA A 63 -12.39 -17.93 -2.20
N PRO A 64 -13.04 -18.46 -1.15
CA PRO A 64 -14.21 -19.30 -1.34
C PRO A 64 -15.42 -18.43 -1.75
N GLY A 65 -16.25 -18.95 -2.66
CA GLY A 65 -17.56 -18.36 -2.98
C GLY A 65 -17.53 -17.33 -4.11
N ASN A 66 -18.35 -16.28 -3.98
CA ASN A 66 -18.58 -15.30 -5.04
C ASN A 66 -17.47 -14.23 -5.08
N HIS A 67 -16.73 -14.18 -6.18
CA HIS A 67 -15.65 -13.24 -6.41
C HIS A 67 -16.12 -11.76 -6.40
N TRP A 68 -17.37 -11.48 -6.75
CA TRP A 68 -17.93 -10.12 -6.67
C TRP A 68 -18.03 -9.61 -5.23
N LEU A 69 -18.44 -10.46 -4.30
CA LEU A 69 -18.50 -10.09 -2.88
C LEU A 69 -17.10 -9.83 -2.31
N TRP A 70 -16.12 -10.61 -2.76
CA TRP A 70 -14.72 -10.39 -2.41
C TRP A 70 -14.19 -9.06 -2.97
N LEU A 71 -14.53 -8.67 -4.20
CA LEU A 71 -14.13 -7.37 -4.74
C LEU A 71 -14.72 -6.19 -3.95
N ILE A 72 -15.99 -6.28 -3.55
CA ILE A 72 -16.63 -5.26 -2.71
C ILE A 72 -15.92 -5.16 -1.34
N ARG A 73 -15.63 -6.31 -0.73
CA ARG A 73 -14.88 -6.40 0.53
C ARG A 73 -13.48 -5.78 0.40
N ILE A 74 -12.77 -6.08 -0.68
CA ILE A 74 -11.46 -5.49 -0.98
C ILE A 74 -11.56 -3.97 -1.13
N GLY A 75 -12.56 -3.47 -1.85
CA GLY A 75 -12.78 -2.03 -2.03
C GLY A 75 -13.00 -1.31 -0.71
N LEU A 76 -13.91 -1.80 0.14
CA LEU A 76 -14.21 -1.19 1.44
C LEU A 76 -13.02 -1.24 2.38
N VAL A 77 -12.45 -2.42 2.59
CA VAL A 77 -11.33 -2.62 3.52
C VAL A 77 -10.10 -1.85 3.05
N SER A 78 -9.81 -1.82 1.75
CA SER A 78 -8.65 -1.08 1.25
C SER A 78 -8.83 0.42 1.31
N SER A 79 -10.05 0.94 1.10
CA SER A 79 -10.30 2.38 1.27
C SER A 79 -10.02 2.82 2.71
N LEU A 80 -10.47 2.04 3.69
CA LEU A 80 -10.16 2.29 5.11
C LEU A 80 -8.66 2.09 5.40
N GLY A 81 -8.06 1.02 4.90
CA GLY A 81 -6.65 0.71 5.09
C GLY A 81 -5.73 1.82 4.57
N ILE A 82 -6.00 2.34 3.36
CA ILE A 82 -5.27 3.49 2.79
C ILE A 82 -5.42 4.71 3.71
N ALA A 83 -6.64 5.04 4.11
CA ALA A 83 -6.90 6.19 4.98
C ALA A 83 -6.10 6.10 6.30
N PHE A 84 -6.18 4.96 7.00
CA PHE A 84 -5.46 4.75 8.25
C PHE A 84 -3.95 4.76 8.07
N LEU A 85 -3.43 4.07 7.06
CA LEU A 85 -1.99 3.98 6.81
C LEU A 85 -1.40 5.35 6.48
N VAL A 86 -2.02 6.08 5.55
CA VAL A 86 -1.52 7.39 5.12
C VAL A 86 -1.62 8.41 6.26
N THR A 87 -2.72 8.37 7.03
CA THR A 87 -2.89 9.24 8.21
C THR A 87 -1.82 8.94 9.25
N TYR A 88 -1.59 7.68 9.59
CA TYR A 88 -0.57 7.29 10.56
C TYR A 88 0.83 7.74 10.11
N LEU A 89 1.21 7.45 8.85
CA LEU A 89 2.50 7.84 8.29
C LEU A 89 2.70 9.36 8.35
N CYS A 90 1.73 10.15 7.87
CA CYS A 90 1.87 11.61 7.85
C CYS A 90 1.85 12.20 9.27
N SER A 91 1.02 11.67 10.18
CA SER A 91 0.96 12.13 11.58
C SER A 91 2.25 11.85 12.36
N SER A 92 3.03 10.86 11.93
CA SER A 92 4.32 10.52 12.55
C SER A 92 5.43 11.54 12.24
N VAL A 93 5.21 12.43 11.28
CA VAL A 93 6.16 13.46 10.85
C VAL A 93 5.63 14.84 11.18
N GLN A 94 6.33 15.54 12.08
CA GLN A 94 6.01 16.92 12.47
C GLN A 94 7.27 17.80 12.41
N TYR A 95 7.19 18.93 11.72
CA TYR A 95 8.26 19.91 11.58
C TYR A 95 8.10 21.11 12.52
N HIS A 96 6.89 21.37 13.04
CA HIS A 96 6.58 22.51 13.93
C HIS A 96 6.86 23.88 13.28
N ASP A 97 6.73 23.95 11.95
CA ASP A 97 6.95 25.16 11.13
C ASP A 97 6.09 25.06 9.85
N SER A 98 6.14 26.08 9.00
CA SER A 98 5.48 26.19 7.69
C SER A 98 5.55 24.93 6.80
N ARG A 99 6.57 24.09 6.97
CA ARG A 99 6.75 22.81 6.26
C ARG A 99 5.67 21.76 6.58
N ASP A 100 4.94 21.90 7.69
CA ASP A 100 3.82 21.01 8.01
C ASP A 100 2.67 21.10 6.98
N SER A 101 2.55 22.23 6.27
CA SER A 101 1.65 22.32 5.10
C SER A 101 2.02 21.33 3.99
N GLY A 102 3.32 21.05 3.82
CA GLY A 102 3.83 20.04 2.90
C GLY A 102 3.42 18.62 3.28
N VAL A 103 3.35 18.31 4.59
CA VAL A 103 2.86 17.01 5.10
C VAL A 103 1.38 16.82 4.79
N GLY A 104 0.57 17.87 4.95
CA GLY A 104 -0.85 17.83 4.55
C GLY A 104 -1.03 17.59 3.05
N THR A 105 -0.17 18.21 2.22
CA THR A 105 -0.19 18.01 0.77
C THR A 105 0.24 16.58 0.40
N ALA A 106 1.25 16.04 1.09
CA ALA A 106 1.71 14.66 0.93
C ALA A 106 0.61 13.65 1.30
N TRP A 107 -0.16 13.90 2.36
CA TRP A 107 -1.32 13.08 2.73
C TRP A 107 -2.32 12.98 1.57
N ILE A 108 -2.69 14.11 0.96
CA ILE A 108 -3.64 14.14 -0.17
C ILE A 108 -3.09 13.35 -1.35
N MET A 109 -1.80 13.52 -1.68
CA MET A 109 -1.16 12.79 -2.78
C MET A 109 -1.13 11.29 -2.53
N PHE A 110 -0.67 10.82 -1.36
CA PHE A 110 -0.57 9.41 -1.05
C PHE A 110 -1.93 8.73 -0.96
N PHE A 111 -2.92 9.41 -0.37
CA PHE A 111 -4.30 8.94 -0.32
C PHE A 111 -4.88 8.80 -1.73
N SER A 112 -4.76 9.85 -2.55
CA SER A 112 -5.26 9.85 -3.94
C SER A 112 -4.58 8.77 -4.77
N LEU A 113 -3.26 8.59 -4.64
CA LEU A 113 -2.50 7.54 -5.31
C LEU A 113 -3.03 6.14 -4.94
N GLY A 114 -3.24 5.87 -3.65
CA GLY A 114 -3.79 4.61 -3.18
C GLY A 114 -5.19 4.34 -3.73
N ILE A 115 -6.08 5.35 -3.68
CA ILE A 115 -7.45 5.21 -4.19
C ILE A 115 -7.48 5.02 -5.72
N MET A 116 -6.65 5.77 -6.46
CA MET A 116 -6.54 5.59 -7.91
C MET A 116 -6.06 4.19 -8.28
N ALA A 117 -5.04 3.67 -7.58
CA ALA A 117 -4.56 2.31 -7.77
C ALA A 117 -5.64 1.27 -7.44
N LEU A 118 -6.37 1.46 -6.34
CA LEU A 118 -7.47 0.58 -5.93
C LEU A 118 -8.58 0.54 -6.99
N ILE A 119 -9.04 1.71 -7.45
CA ILE A 119 -10.08 1.81 -8.49
C ILE A 119 -9.60 1.14 -9.77
N GLY A 120 -8.37 1.41 -10.21
CA GLY A 120 -7.80 0.80 -11.41
C GLY A 120 -7.77 -0.73 -11.32
N MET A 121 -7.28 -1.27 -10.20
CA MET A 121 -7.21 -2.72 -9.96
C MET A 121 -8.61 -3.37 -9.87
N MET A 122 -9.55 -2.71 -9.19
CA MET A 122 -10.94 -3.16 -9.11
C MET A 122 -11.62 -3.16 -10.47
N PHE A 123 -11.42 -2.11 -11.26
CA PHE A 123 -12.00 -1.98 -12.59
C PHE A 123 -11.48 -3.07 -13.53
N ILE A 124 -10.16 -3.27 -13.58
CA ILE A 124 -9.53 -4.34 -14.35
C ILE A 124 -10.07 -5.71 -13.91
N SER A 125 -10.18 -5.93 -12.61
CA SER A 125 -10.69 -7.19 -12.06
C SER A 125 -12.17 -7.43 -12.41
N ALA A 126 -12.99 -6.38 -12.34
CA ALA A 126 -14.40 -6.45 -12.70
C ALA A 126 -14.59 -6.78 -14.18
N ILE A 127 -13.80 -6.17 -15.09
CA ILE A 127 -13.84 -6.49 -16.53
C ILE A 127 -13.56 -7.97 -16.76
N PHE A 128 -12.49 -8.53 -16.15
CA PHE A 128 -12.15 -9.93 -16.33
C PHE A 128 -13.20 -10.89 -15.76
N LEU A 129 -13.86 -10.53 -14.67
CA LEU A 129 -14.99 -11.30 -14.14
C LEU A 129 -16.20 -11.26 -15.07
N LEU A 130 -16.49 -10.11 -15.69
CA LEU A 130 -17.59 -9.96 -16.64
C LEU A 130 -17.35 -10.73 -17.94
N THR A 131 -16.12 -10.72 -18.46
CA THR A 131 -15.77 -11.39 -19.72
C THR A 131 -15.57 -12.91 -19.58
N LYS A 132 -15.67 -13.47 -18.35
CA LYS A 132 -15.42 -14.88 -18.03
C LYS A 132 -14.08 -15.41 -18.55
N TRP A 133 -13.14 -14.52 -18.83
CA TRP A 133 -11.78 -14.87 -19.18
C TRP A 133 -11.08 -15.53 -17.98
N PRO A 134 -9.92 -16.17 -18.18
CA PRO A 134 -9.12 -16.72 -17.09
C PRO A 134 -8.59 -15.60 -16.19
N PHE A 135 -9.47 -15.10 -15.33
CA PHE A 135 -9.30 -13.93 -14.46
C PHE A 135 -8.10 -14.09 -13.54
N LEU A 136 -7.99 -15.25 -12.88
CA LEU A 136 -6.95 -15.51 -11.89
C LEU A 136 -5.55 -15.50 -12.54
N PRO A 137 -5.26 -16.22 -13.64
CA PRO A 137 -3.96 -16.12 -14.31
C PRO A 137 -3.57 -14.70 -14.70
N VAL A 138 -4.48 -13.91 -15.27
CA VAL A 138 -4.18 -12.54 -15.72
C VAL A 138 -3.94 -11.61 -14.55
N LEU A 139 -4.80 -11.68 -13.52
CA LEU A 139 -4.62 -10.90 -12.29
C LEU A 139 -3.28 -11.22 -11.62
N LYS A 140 -2.87 -12.50 -11.61
CA LYS A 140 -1.57 -12.92 -11.06
C LYS A 140 -0.41 -12.22 -11.77
N TRP A 141 -0.39 -12.25 -13.10
CA TRP A 141 0.68 -11.59 -13.87
C TRP A 141 0.69 -10.08 -13.66
N LEU A 142 -0.49 -9.46 -13.60
CA LEU A 142 -0.60 -8.04 -13.34
C LEU A 142 -0.05 -7.69 -11.95
N LEU A 143 -0.43 -8.43 -10.90
CA LEU A 143 0.10 -8.23 -9.55
C LEU A 143 1.61 -8.44 -9.48
N ILE A 144 2.16 -9.41 -10.22
CA ILE A 144 3.61 -9.63 -10.30
C ILE A 144 4.30 -8.42 -10.96
N ILE A 145 3.79 -7.94 -12.10
CA ILE A 145 4.38 -6.80 -12.81
C ILE A 145 4.34 -5.55 -11.92
N VAL A 146 3.18 -5.24 -11.34
CA VAL A 146 3.03 -4.09 -10.44
C VAL A 146 3.92 -4.24 -9.21
N GLY A 147 3.98 -5.43 -8.61
CA GLY A 147 4.86 -5.72 -7.48
C GLY A 147 6.35 -5.54 -7.80
N ILE A 148 6.80 -5.99 -8.98
CA ILE A 148 8.17 -5.79 -9.44
C ILE A 148 8.48 -4.30 -9.62
N LEU A 149 7.56 -3.54 -10.23
CA LEU A 149 7.74 -2.10 -10.41
C LEU A 149 7.84 -1.35 -9.08
N ILE A 150 6.99 -1.72 -8.10
CA ILE A 150 7.05 -1.16 -6.75
C ILE A 150 8.38 -1.52 -6.07
N ALA A 151 8.79 -2.79 -6.11
CA ALA A 151 10.03 -3.24 -5.51
C ALA A 151 11.26 -2.56 -6.15
N PHE A 152 11.22 -2.34 -7.47
CA PHE A 152 12.25 -1.61 -8.19
C PHE A 152 12.28 -0.13 -7.81
N GLY A 153 11.13 0.52 -7.65
CA GLY A 153 11.06 1.90 -7.16
C GLY A 153 11.63 2.03 -5.74
N ILE A 154 11.30 1.10 -4.85
CA ILE A 154 11.84 1.06 -3.48
C ILE A 154 13.36 0.86 -3.48
N SER A 155 13.88 -0.04 -4.32
CA SER A 155 15.32 -0.30 -4.36
C SER A 155 16.11 0.88 -4.92
N ILE A 156 15.58 1.59 -5.93
CA ILE A 156 16.16 2.85 -6.42
C ILE A 156 16.20 3.88 -5.28
N ASN A 157 15.08 4.06 -4.58
CA ASN A 157 14.98 5.04 -3.51
C ASN A 157 15.95 4.71 -2.34
N TRP A 158 16.07 3.43 -2.00
CA TRP A 158 17.03 2.95 -1.00
C TRP A 158 18.50 3.13 -1.44
N LEU A 159 18.82 2.87 -2.71
CA LEU A 159 20.16 3.12 -3.24
C LEU A 159 20.49 4.62 -3.27
N ALA A 160 19.49 5.47 -3.54
CA ALA A 160 19.65 6.91 -3.51
C ALA A 160 19.94 7.42 -2.09
N SER A 161 19.26 6.88 -1.07
CA SER A 161 19.46 7.30 0.33
C SER A 161 20.87 6.95 0.87
N LEU A 162 21.48 5.86 0.40
CA LEU A 162 22.86 5.50 0.74
C LEU A 162 23.90 6.49 0.17
N LYS A 163 23.63 7.10 -0.98
CA LYS A 163 24.54 8.10 -1.56
C LYS A 163 24.50 9.42 -0.78
N THR A 164 23.33 9.83 -0.30
CA THR A 164 23.17 11.04 0.51
C THR A 164 23.81 10.91 1.89
N GLY A 165 23.87 9.70 2.48
CA GLY A 165 24.52 9.47 3.78
C GLY A 165 26.06 9.48 3.76
N LYS A 166 26.69 9.52 2.58
CA LYS A 166 28.16 9.65 2.45
C LYS A 166 28.64 11.09 2.29
N ALA A 167 27.73 12.06 2.20
CA ALA A 167 28.04 13.47 1.97
C ALA A 167 27.92 14.34 3.24
N SER A 168 27.69 13.73 4.41
CA SER A 168 27.70 14.38 5.73
C SER A 168 28.91 13.98 6.55
#